data_AF-A0AAX3N4A9-F1
#
_entry.id   AF-A0AAX3N4A9-F1
#
_cell.length_a   1.000
_cell.length_b   1.000
_cell.length_c   1.000
_cell.angle_alpha   90.00
_cell.angle_beta   90.00
_cell.angle_gamma   90.00
#
_symmetry.space_group_name_H-M   'P 1'
#
loop_
_entity.id
_entity.type
_entity.pdbx_description
1 polymer ?
#
loop_
_entity_poly.entity_id
_entity_poly.type
_entity_poly.pdbx_seq_one_letter_code
_entity_poly.pdbx_strand_id
1 'polypeptide(L)'
;MDLKSGKSLFCPQGHTFDISKFGYINLLLRAVKTKYDRTLFRARKQLISAGKLEPLIKAITVGMINHLPDHFLYNKASEPNMLLDAGCGEGSLLIQLQQQLVSLTRHEWCGVGLDISKEGILLAAKEDADNLWCVADLARMPFRSSSFPCVLNILSPSNYEEFHRLLTDDGIIIKVIPGSGYLQELRSRFYEHTAQQAYDNIRTIEHFSYHYHMIHEEKVSYTLQLNTEEMAHLVHMTPLTWGIAEHKLKEALKEQSITFEYHILYGTKKNNNLKI
;
A
#
# COMPACT_ATOMS: atom_id res chain seq x y z
N MET A 1 -0.37 23.70 -5.12
CA MET A 1 1.03 24.03 -5.38
C MET A 1 1.17 24.14 -6.88
N ASP A 2 2.00 25.04 -7.36
CA ASP A 2 2.20 25.25 -8.79
C ASP A 2 3.56 24.69 -9.21
N LEU A 3 3.60 24.03 -10.37
CA LEU A 3 4.83 23.51 -10.95
C LEU A 3 5.59 24.65 -11.65
N LYS A 4 6.82 24.91 -11.22
CA LYS A 4 7.68 25.92 -11.84
C LYS A 4 8.84 25.26 -12.56
N SER A 5 9.01 25.62 -13.83
CA SER A 5 10.11 25.15 -14.70
C SER A 5 10.27 23.63 -14.79
N GLY A 6 9.23 22.86 -14.44
CA GLY A 6 9.26 21.40 -14.39
C GLY A 6 10.15 20.79 -13.31
N LYS A 7 10.67 21.59 -12.35
CA LYS A 7 11.72 21.14 -11.41
C LYS A 7 11.38 21.32 -9.94
N SER A 8 10.45 22.21 -9.59
CA SER A 8 10.07 22.40 -8.20
C SER A 8 8.59 22.81 -8.09
N LEU A 9 7.99 22.47 -6.95
CA LEU A 9 6.64 22.86 -6.56
C LEU A 9 6.67 24.05 -5.61
N PHE A 10 5.76 24.99 -5.80
CA PHE A 10 5.65 26.21 -5.00
C PHE A 10 4.27 26.32 -4.36
N CYS A 11 4.20 26.78 -3.12
CA CYS A 11 2.93 27.14 -2.49
C CYS A 11 2.75 28.67 -2.40
N PRO A 12 1.51 29.17 -2.28
CA PRO A 12 1.25 30.62 -2.19
C PRO A 12 1.93 31.33 -1.02
N GLN A 13 2.36 30.58 0.01
CA GLN A 13 3.08 31.10 1.16
C GLN A 13 4.61 31.16 0.95
N GLY A 14 5.10 30.82 -0.25
CA GLY A 14 6.52 30.90 -0.61
C GLY A 14 7.36 29.66 -0.30
N HIS A 15 6.77 28.57 0.23
CA HIS A 15 7.49 27.31 0.38
C HIS A 15 7.78 26.68 -0.99
N THR A 16 8.96 26.07 -1.11
CA THR A 16 9.45 25.43 -2.34
C THR A 16 9.87 23.99 -2.04
N PHE A 17 9.48 23.06 -2.90
CA PHE A 17 9.87 21.66 -2.82
C PHE A 17 10.45 21.21 -4.15
N ASP A 18 11.71 20.77 -4.15
CA ASP A 18 12.35 20.29 -5.37
C ASP A 18 11.85 18.91 -5.76
N ILE A 19 11.64 18.73 -7.06
CA ILE A 19 11.44 17.43 -7.69
C ILE A 19 12.83 16.83 -7.88
N SER A 20 13.04 15.64 -7.33
CA SER A 20 14.33 14.97 -7.46
C SER A 20 14.63 14.65 -8.93
N LYS A 21 15.91 14.36 -9.24
CA LYS A 21 16.30 13.89 -10.58
C LYS A 21 15.63 12.58 -11.02
N PHE A 22 14.99 11.87 -10.09
CA PHE A 22 14.23 10.64 -10.35
C PHE A 22 12.72 10.89 -10.26
N GLY A 23 12.25 12.13 -10.23
CA GLY A 23 10.80 12.46 -10.32
C GLY A 23 10.04 12.51 -8.99
N TYR A 24 10.53 11.90 -7.91
CA TYR A 24 9.82 11.99 -6.61
C TYR A 24 10.01 13.35 -5.91
N ILE A 25 9.06 13.69 -5.04
CA ILE A 25 9.09 14.90 -4.21
C ILE A 25 9.28 14.49 -2.74
N ASN A 26 10.18 15.17 -2.02
CA ASN A 26 10.34 14.97 -0.58
C ASN A 26 9.66 16.10 0.20
N LEU A 27 8.68 15.74 1.02
CA LEU A 27 7.83 16.66 1.78
C LEU A 27 8.06 16.52 3.29
N LEU A 28 9.01 15.67 3.70
CA LEU A 28 9.46 15.59 5.09
C LEU A 28 10.42 16.74 5.42
N LEU A 29 10.14 17.43 6.52
CA LEU A 29 11.01 18.50 7.03
C LEU A 29 12.31 17.97 7.64
N ARG A 30 12.32 16.71 8.09
CA ARG A 30 13.47 16.05 8.71
C ARG A 30 13.54 14.60 8.25
N ALA A 31 14.76 14.09 8.09
CA ALA A 31 14.96 12.68 7.80
C ALA A 31 14.44 11.81 8.95
N VAL A 32 13.58 10.86 8.63
CA VAL A 32 13.07 9.87 9.59
C VAL A 32 13.95 8.64 9.49
N LYS A 33 14.51 8.19 10.61
CA LYS A 33 15.19 6.89 10.67
C LYS A 33 14.14 5.80 10.73
N THR A 34 14.14 4.92 9.73
CA THR A 34 13.27 3.74 9.69
C THR A 34 14.12 2.47 9.80
N LYS A 35 13.52 1.37 10.24
CA LYS A 35 14.12 0.02 10.14
C LYS A 35 14.00 -0.58 8.73
N TYR A 36 13.28 0.10 7.85
CA TYR A 36 13.02 -0.30 6.47
C TYR A 36 14.13 0.26 5.57
N ASP A 37 15.11 -0.57 5.26
CA ASP A 37 16.24 -0.18 4.43
C ASP A 37 16.05 -0.55 2.95
N ARG A 38 17.02 -0.15 2.13
CA ARG A 38 17.03 -0.45 0.70
C ARG A 38 17.05 -1.95 0.39
N THR A 39 17.63 -2.77 1.26
CA THR A 39 17.72 -4.23 1.06
C THR A 39 16.35 -4.87 1.21
N LEU A 40 15.59 -4.45 2.22
CA LEU A 40 14.20 -4.86 2.43
C LEU A 40 13.33 -4.54 1.21
N PHE A 41 13.39 -3.31 0.71
CA PHE A 41 12.59 -2.93 -0.46
C PHE A 41 13.01 -3.66 -1.72
N ARG A 42 14.31 -3.91 -1.93
CA ARG A 42 14.77 -4.74 -3.05
C ARG A 42 14.23 -6.17 -2.97
N ALA A 43 14.27 -6.79 -1.80
CA ALA A 43 13.72 -8.12 -1.59
C ALA A 43 12.20 -8.16 -1.85
N ARG A 44 11.47 -7.15 -1.33
CA ARG A 44 10.04 -6.97 -1.59
C ARG A 44 9.73 -6.86 -3.08
N LYS A 45 10.49 -6.03 -3.80
CA LYS A 45 10.38 -5.85 -5.25
C LYS A 45 10.56 -7.18 -5.98
N GLN A 46 11.62 -7.93 -5.69
CA GLN A 46 11.90 -9.22 -6.36
C GLN A 46 10.74 -10.21 -6.21
N LEU A 47 10.16 -10.32 -5.01
CA LEU A 47 9.00 -11.21 -4.81
C LEU A 47 7.74 -10.76 -5.54
N ILE A 48 7.46 -9.45 -5.56
CA ILE A 48 6.29 -8.91 -6.26
C ILE A 48 6.47 -9.05 -7.77
N SER A 49 7.65 -8.72 -8.30
CA SER A 49 7.99 -8.89 -9.72
C SER A 49 7.98 -10.35 -10.17
N ALA A 50 8.25 -11.30 -9.26
CA ALA A 50 8.10 -12.73 -9.51
C ALA A 50 6.65 -13.24 -9.42
N GLY A 51 5.66 -12.36 -9.31
CA GLY A 51 4.23 -12.69 -9.33
C GLY A 51 3.70 -13.34 -8.04
N LYS A 52 4.46 -13.32 -6.94
CA LYS A 52 4.07 -14.01 -5.69
C LYS A 52 2.90 -13.34 -4.97
N LEU A 53 2.60 -12.09 -5.32
CA LEU A 53 1.45 -11.34 -4.81
C LEU A 53 0.32 -11.20 -5.85
N GLU A 54 0.41 -11.87 -7.00
CA GLU A 54 -0.61 -11.79 -8.06
C GLU A 54 -2.04 -12.12 -7.58
N PRO A 55 -2.28 -13.14 -6.73
CA PRO A 55 -3.64 -13.41 -6.24
C PRO A 55 -4.22 -12.25 -5.42
N LEU A 56 -3.39 -11.56 -4.64
CA LEU A 56 -3.82 -10.37 -3.88
C LEU A 56 -4.12 -9.21 -4.82
N ILE A 57 -3.23 -8.93 -5.78
CA ILE A 57 -3.39 -7.83 -6.74
C ILE A 57 -4.68 -8.03 -7.54
N LYS A 58 -4.92 -9.24 -8.03
CA LYS A 58 -6.14 -9.59 -8.75
C LYS A 58 -7.40 -9.38 -7.91
N ALA A 59 -7.40 -9.82 -6.64
CA ALA A 59 -8.55 -9.65 -5.75
C ALA A 59 -8.85 -8.16 -5.50
N ILE A 60 -7.81 -7.36 -5.22
CA ILE A 60 -7.97 -5.91 -5.05
C ILE A 60 -8.55 -5.28 -6.33
N THR A 61 -7.97 -5.55 -7.50
CA THR A 61 -8.44 -5.02 -8.78
C THR A 61 -9.89 -5.40 -9.07
N VAL A 62 -10.27 -6.67 -8.85
CA VAL A 62 -11.65 -7.14 -9.04
C VAL A 62 -12.60 -6.43 -8.06
N GLY A 63 -12.24 -6.34 -6.78
CA GLY A 63 -13.04 -5.61 -5.79
C GLY A 63 -13.17 -4.13 -6.12
N MET A 64 -12.13 -3.50 -6.66
CA MET A 64 -12.20 -2.11 -7.16
C MET A 64 -13.24 -1.98 -8.28
N ILE A 65 -13.20 -2.85 -9.29
CA ILE A 65 -14.16 -2.83 -10.41
C ILE A 65 -15.59 -3.07 -9.93
N ASN A 66 -15.78 -3.95 -8.94
CA ASN A 66 -17.10 -4.29 -8.43
C ASN A 66 -17.73 -3.19 -7.55
N HIS A 67 -16.92 -2.31 -6.96
CA HIS A 67 -17.37 -1.39 -5.92
C HIS A 67 -17.13 0.09 -6.23
N LEU A 68 -16.30 0.42 -7.22
CA LEU A 68 -16.21 1.78 -7.74
C LEU A 68 -17.45 2.10 -8.58
N PRO A 69 -18.01 3.32 -8.44
CA PRO A 69 -19.02 3.82 -9.35
C PRO A 69 -18.62 3.73 -10.84
N ASP A 70 -19.56 3.38 -11.71
CA ASP A 70 -19.34 3.21 -13.16
C ASP A 70 -18.64 4.41 -13.82
N HIS A 71 -18.89 5.64 -13.34
CA HIS A 71 -18.28 6.82 -13.93
C HIS A 71 -16.75 6.89 -13.70
N PHE A 72 -16.21 6.22 -12.68
CA PHE A 72 -14.77 6.05 -12.50
C PHE A 72 -14.18 4.94 -13.38
N LEU A 73 -15.01 4.06 -13.93
CA LEU A 73 -14.56 2.89 -14.69
C LEU A 73 -14.75 3.07 -16.20
N TYR A 74 -15.87 3.65 -16.63
CA TYR A 74 -16.32 3.55 -18.02
C TYR A 74 -16.60 4.89 -18.70
N ASN A 75 -16.73 5.98 -17.94
CA ASN A 75 -16.92 7.32 -18.53
C ASN A 75 -15.56 7.92 -18.86
N LYS A 76 -15.30 8.20 -20.13
CA LYS A 76 -14.06 8.86 -20.52
C LYS A 76 -14.06 10.32 -20.06
N ALA A 77 -13.26 10.64 -19.04
CA ALA A 77 -13.01 12.02 -18.62
C ALA A 77 -11.78 12.62 -19.32
N SER A 78 -11.59 13.93 -19.17
CA SER A 78 -10.41 14.65 -19.68
C SER A 78 -9.18 14.46 -18.80
N GLU A 79 -9.37 14.08 -17.53
CA GLU A 79 -8.32 13.93 -16.53
C GLU A 79 -8.34 12.50 -15.98
N PRO A 80 -7.19 11.93 -15.58
CA PRO A 80 -7.13 10.58 -15.02
C PRO A 80 -7.70 10.53 -13.59
N ASN A 81 -8.21 9.36 -13.20
CA ASN A 81 -8.57 9.08 -11.81
C ASN A 81 -7.32 8.88 -10.97
N MET A 82 -7.30 9.45 -9.77
CA MET A 82 -6.15 9.34 -8.87
C MET A 82 -6.29 8.10 -7.98
N LEU A 83 -5.27 7.23 -8.00
CA LEU A 83 -5.17 6.04 -7.15
C LEU A 83 -4.07 6.24 -6.11
N LEU A 84 -4.43 6.52 -4.85
CA LEU A 84 -3.45 6.67 -3.78
C LEU A 84 -3.07 5.31 -3.19
N ASP A 85 -1.78 5.03 -3.04
CA ASP A 85 -1.26 3.99 -2.12
C ASP A 85 -0.54 4.63 -0.94
N ALA A 86 -1.18 4.57 0.23
CA ALA A 86 -0.69 5.14 1.48
C ALA A 86 0.19 4.13 2.24
N GLY A 87 1.50 4.28 2.10
CA GLY A 87 2.52 3.33 2.54
C GLY A 87 2.97 2.42 1.41
N CYS A 88 3.18 3.00 0.21
CA CYS A 88 3.44 2.25 -1.01
C CYS A 88 4.78 1.50 -1.02
N GLY A 89 5.68 1.78 -0.08
CA GLY A 89 7.01 1.22 -0.03
C GLY A 89 7.78 1.53 -1.31
N GLU A 90 8.09 0.49 -2.08
CA GLU A 90 8.82 0.61 -3.35
C GLU A 90 7.94 0.64 -4.60
N GLY A 91 6.62 0.66 -4.44
CA GLY A 91 5.67 0.99 -5.50
C GLY A 91 5.25 -0.17 -6.40
N SER A 92 5.87 -1.36 -6.34
CA SER A 92 5.52 -2.45 -7.26
C SER A 92 4.05 -2.88 -7.19
N LEU A 93 3.43 -2.83 -5.99
CA LEU A 93 1.99 -3.12 -5.86
C LEU A 93 1.14 -2.07 -6.56
N LEU A 94 1.39 -0.78 -6.31
CA LEU A 94 0.65 0.32 -6.95
C LEU A 94 0.78 0.26 -8.47
N ILE A 95 1.99 0.05 -8.99
CA ILE A 95 2.25 -0.04 -10.43
C ILE A 95 1.44 -1.17 -11.05
N GLN A 96 1.48 -2.39 -10.48
CA GLN A 96 0.75 -3.53 -11.03
C GLN A 96 -0.77 -3.35 -10.92
N LEU A 97 -1.29 -2.81 -9.81
CA LEU A 97 -2.70 -2.50 -9.64
C LEU A 97 -3.21 -1.48 -10.66
N GLN A 98 -2.47 -0.38 -10.84
CA GLN A 98 -2.77 0.64 -11.84
C GLN A 98 -2.79 0.03 -13.26
N GLN A 99 -1.78 -0.75 -13.62
CA GLN A 99 -1.70 -1.40 -14.92
C GLN A 99 -2.91 -2.32 -15.17
N GLN A 100 -3.31 -3.13 -14.18
CA GLN A 100 -4.50 -3.97 -14.32
C GLN A 100 -5.78 -3.14 -14.45
N LEU A 101 -5.95 -2.08 -13.65
CA LEU A 101 -7.11 -1.19 -13.76
C LEU A 101 -7.21 -0.51 -15.12
N VAL A 102 -6.11 0.04 -15.63
CA VAL A 102 -6.07 0.66 -16.97
C VAL A 102 -6.42 -0.36 -18.06
N SER A 103 -6.01 -1.63 -17.89
CA SER A 103 -6.32 -2.69 -18.86
C SER A 103 -7.78 -3.15 -18.84
N LEU A 104 -8.49 -2.97 -17.71
CA LEU A 104 -9.85 -3.47 -17.48
C LEU A 104 -10.91 -2.36 -17.50
N THR A 105 -10.51 -1.10 -17.52
CA THR A 105 -11.39 0.06 -17.49
C THR A 105 -11.20 0.93 -18.73
N ARG A 106 -12.14 1.84 -19.01
CA ARG A 106 -12.05 2.81 -20.12
C ARG A 106 -11.57 4.18 -19.66
N HIS A 107 -11.34 4.33 -18.36
CA HIS A 107 -10.84 5.55 -17.74
C HIS A 107 -9.35 5.42 -17.47
N GLU A 108 -8.60 6.50 -17.66
CA GLU A 108 -7.18 6.54 -17.27
C GLU A 108 -7.05 6.62 -15.75
N TRP A 109 -5.98 6.03 -15.22
CA TRP A 109 -5.65 6.05 -13.79
C TRP A 109 -4.22 6.53 -13.61
N CYS A 110 -4.01 7.49 -12.71
CA CYS A 110 -2.71 7.96 -12.27
C CYS A 110 -2.46 7.48 -10.83
N GLY A 111 -1.43 6.67 -10.65
CA GLY A 111 -0.99 6.23 -9.34
C GLY A 111 -0.29 7.36 -8.56
N VAL A 112 -0.56 7.41 -7.26
CA VAL A 112 0.11 8.27 -6.31
C VAL A 112 0.64 7.42 -5.17
N GLY A 113 1.95 7.27 -5.07
CA GLY A 113 2.59 6.55 -3.99
C GLY A 113 3.08 7.50 -2.91
N LEU A 114 2.69 7.26 -1.66
CA LEU A 114 3.18 7.99 -0.48
C LEU A 114 3.83 7.00 0.49
N ASP A 115 5.06 7.28 0.91
CA ASP A 115 5.72 6.53 1.98
C ASP A 115 6.65 7.44 2.79
N ILE A 116 6.86 7.10 4.06
CA ILE A 116 7.83 7.82 4.91
C ILE A 116 9.28 7.45 4.56
N SER A 117 9.49 6.27 3.95
CA SER A 117 10.79 5.76 3.57
C SER A 117 11.24 6.29 2.21
N LYS A 118 12.23 7.18 2.25
CA LYS A 118 12.90 7.69 1.06
C LYS A 118 13.49 6.59 0.17
N GLU A 119 14.02 5.51 0.75
CA GLU A 119 14.64 4.43 -0.03
C GLU A 119 13.62 3.65 -0.86
N GLY A 120 12.40 3.44 -0.32
CA GLY A 120 11.31 2.82 -1.07
C GLY A 120 10.86 3.70 -2.23
N ILE A 121 10.53 4.97 -1.94
CA ILE A 121 10.12 5.95 -2.95
C ILE A 121 11.17 6.16 -4.03
N LEU A 122 12.46 6.14 -3.68
CA LEU A 122 13.54 6.24 -4.65
C LEU A 122 13.57 5.04 -5.62
N LEU A 123 13.22 3.83 -5.15
CA LEU A 123 13.11 2.65 -6.02
C LEU A 123 11.87 2.74 -6.90
N ALA A 124 10.74 3.18 -6.35
CA ALA A 124 9.49 3.37 -7.08
C ALA A 124 9.66 4.35 -8.24
N ALA A 125 10.17 5.54 -7.95
CA ALA A 125 10.32 6.61 -8.93
C ALA A 125 11.39 6.34 -10.01
N LYS A 126 12.29 5.38 -9.77
CA LYS A 126 13.22 4.88 -10.79
C LYS A 126 12.60 3.85 -11.71
N GLU A 127 11.63 3.09 -11.21
CA GLU A 127 10.93 2.07 -11.98
C GLU A 127 9.89 2.72 -12.90
N ASP A 128 9.17 3.69 -12.35
CA ASP A 128 8.02 4.29 -13.00
C ASP A 128 8.03 5.81 -12.83
N ALA A 129 8.10 6.53 -13.94
CA ALA A 129 8.15 7.99 -13.98
C ALA A 129 6.77 8.64 -14.20
N ASP A 130 5.75 7.84 -14.52
CA ASP A 130 4.42 8.32 -14.88
C ASP A 130 3.54 8.53 -13.64
N ASN A 131 3.81 7.80 -12.55
CA ASN A 131 3.15 8.00 -11.27
C ASN A 131 3.79 9.09 -10.41
N LEU A 132 2.98 9.65 -9.51
CA LEU A 132 3.43 10.64 -8.54
C LEU A 132 3.98 9.96 -7.29
N TRP A 133 5.26 10.18 -6.99
CA TRP A 133 5.92 9.59 -5.83
C TRP A 133 6.29 10.63 -4.78
N CYS A 134 5.86 10.42 -3.55
CA CYS A 134 6.02 11.37 -2.45
C CYS A 134 6.65 10.71 -1.22
N VAL A 135 7.76 11.29 -0.75
CA VAL A 135 8.27 11.00 0.61
C VAL A 135 7.53 11.92 1.57
N ALA A 136 6.57 11.39 2.33
CA ALA A 136 5.72 12.19 3.21
C ALA A 136 5.19 11.37 4.40
N ASP A 137 4.70 12.09 5.41
CA ASP A 137 4.08 11.49 6.60
C ASP A 137 2.59 11.24 6.34
N LEU A 138 2.13 10.01 6.54
CA LEU A 138 0.72 9.64 6.43
C LEU A 138 -0.16 10.41 7.42
N ALA A 139 0.42 10.96 8.49
CA ALA A 139 -0.32 11.76 9.46
C ALA A 139 -0.77 13.11 8.89
N ARG A 140 -0.11 13.59 7.83
CA ARG A 140 -0.35 14.91 7.21
C ARG A 140 -0.04 14.83 5.72
N MET A 141 -0.93 14.19 4.96
CA MET A 141 -0.71 13.93 3.55
C MET A 141 -0.83 15.22 2.72
N PRO A 142 0.12 15.47 1.80
CA PRO A 142 0.29 16.74 1.11
C PRO A 142 -0.67 16.95 -0.07
N PHE A 143 -1.88 16.39 0.00
CA PHE A 143 -2.86 16.42 -1.08
C PHE A 143 -4.12 17.18 -0.69
N ARG A 144 -4.85 17.67 -1.70
CA ARG A 144 -6.12 18.38 -1.51
C ARG A 144 -7.18 17.42 -0.98
N SER A 145 -8.10 17.93 -0.17
CA SER A 145 -9.28 17.17 0.23
C SER A 145 -10.13 16.77 -0.99
N SER A 146 -10.84 15.64 -0.90
CA SER A 146 -11.74 15.13 -1.94
C SER A 146 -11.11 15.04 -3.33
N SER A 147 -9.92 14.44 -3.42
CA SER A 147 -9.14 14.33 -4.66
C SER A 147 -8.90 12.90 -5.13
N PHE A 148 -9.20 11.90 -4.30
CA PHE A 148 -8.94 10.50 -4.63
C PHE A 148 -10.25 9.71 -4.70
N PRO A 149 -10.66 9.20 -5.86
CA PRO A 149 -11.76 8.23 -5.95
C PRO A 149 -11.41 6.88 -5.32
N CYS A 150 -10.12 6.54 -5.24
CA CYS A 150 -9.67 5.33 -4.56
C CYS A 150 -8.43 5.59 -3.71
N VAL A 151 -8.49 5.13 -2.46
CA VAL A 151 -7.34 5.08 -1.55
C VAL A 151 -7.06 3.62 -1.21
N LEU A 152 -5.81 3.21 -1.35
CA LEU A 152 -5.27 1.93 -0.96
C LEU A 152 -4.44 2.11 0.31
N ASN A 153 -4.57 1.17 1.24
CA ASN A 153 -3.70 1.06 2.39
C ASN A 153 -3.36 -0.41 2.63
N ILE A 154 -2.23 -0.85 2.06
CA ILE A 154 -1.88 -2.26 1.96
C ILE A 154 -0.76 -2.60 2.94
N LEU A 155 -1.06 -3.41 3.96
CA LEU A 155 -0.10 -3.87 4.98
C LEU A 155 0.68 -2.72 5.65
N SER A 156 0.06 -1.54 5.73
CA SER A 156 0.64 -0.29 6.21
C SER A 156 -0.21 0.29 7.35
N PRO A 157 0.34 1.11 8.26
CA PRO A 157 -0.46 1.84 9.25
C PRO A 157 -1.54 2.71 8.59
N SER A 158 -2.65 2.92 9.31
CA SER A 158 -3.78 3.73 8.83
C SER A 158 -3.79 5.10 9.49
N ASN A 159 -4.16 6.14 8.74
CA ASN A 159 -4.75 7.36 9.30
C ASN A 159 -6.11 7.58 8.65
N TYR A 160 -7.16 7.12 9.33
CA TYR A 160 -8.51 7.12 8.79
C TYR A 160 -9.09 8.53 8.61
N GLU A 161 -8.66 9.52 9.40
CA GLU A 161 -9.09 10.91 9.24
C GLU A 161 -8.50 11.53 7.96
N GLU A 162 -7.21 11.31 7.70
CA GLU A 162 -6.56 11.76 6.48
C GLU A 162 -7.14 11.05 5.25
N PHE A 163 -7.35 9.73 5.32
CA PHE A 163 -8.03 9.01 4.25
C PHE A 163 -9.43 9.58 3.97
N HIS A 164 -10.20 9.89 5.02
CA HIS A 164 -11.54 10.45 4.87
C HIS A 164 -11.50 11.85 4.24
N ARG A 165 -10.52 12.67 4.63
CA ARG A 165 -10.30 13.99 4.06
C ARG A 165 -9.97 13.92 2.56
N LEU A 166 -9.16 12.94 2.17
CA LEU A 166 -8.65 12.80 0.80
C LEU A 166 -9.63 12.15 -0.17
N LEU A 167 -10.45 11.21 0.32
CA LEU A 167 -11.38 10.45 -0.51
C LEU A 167 -12.45 11.37 -1.11
N THR A 168 -12.89 11.14 -2.36
CA THR A 168 -14.11 11.76 -2.89
C THR A 168 -15.34 11.24 -2.15
N ASP A 169 -16.49 11.89 -2.31
CA ASP A 169 -17.69 11.54 -1.54
C ASP A 169 -18.28 10.18 -1.94
N ASP A 170 -18.06 9.78 -3.18
CA ASP A 170 -18.45 8.50 -3.79
C ASP A 170 -17.27 7.53 -4.00
N GLY A 171 -16.09 7.89 -3.49
CA GLY A 171 -14.88 7.07 -3.57
C GLY A 171 -14.87 5.92 -2.58
N ILE A 172 -13.92 5.00 -2.77
CA ILE A 172 -13.70 3.84 -1.88
C ILE A 172 -12.31 3.85 -1.23
N ILE A 173 -12.26 3.37 0.01
CA ILE A 173 -11.02 2.99 0.71
C ILE A 173 -10.89 1.46 0.69
N ILE A 174 -9.70 0.97 0.39
CA ILE A 174 -9.36 -0.45 0.44
C ILE A 174 -8.24 -0.64 1.45
N LYS A 175 -8.54 -1.39 2.51
CA LYS A 175 -7.59 -1.73 3.56
C LYS A 175 -7.25 -3.21 3.44
N VAL A 176 -5.96 -3.52 3.34
CA VAL A 176 -5.46 -4.91 3.35
C VAL A 176 -4.66 -5.14 4.61
N ILE A 177 -5.05 -6.15 5.37
CA ILE A 177 -4.36 -6.58 6.59
C ILE A 177 -3.93 -8.05 6.50
N PRO A 178 -2.86 -8.47 7.19
CA PRO A 178 -2.46 -9.88 7.24
C PRO A 178 -3.60 -10.73 7.82
N GLY A 179 -3.96 -11.84 7.19
CA GLY A 179 -4.89 -12.82 7.78
C GLY A 179 -4.27 -13.66 8.89
N SER A 180 -5.11 -14.47 9.53
CA SER A 180 -4.67 -15.45 10.53
C SER A 180 -3.69 -16.48 9.97
N GLY A 181 -3.78 -16.82 8.68
CA GLY A 181 -2.85 -17.71 7.97
C GLY A 181 -1.59 -17.03 7.44
N TYR A 182 -1.46 -15.70 7.53
CA TYR A 182 -0.36 -14.97 6.91
C TYR A 182 1.00 -15.36 7.49
N LEU A 183 1.85 -16.01 6.68
CA LEU A 183 3.20 -16.45 7.08
C LEU A 183 3.19 -17.30 8.36
N GLN A 184 2.12 -18.08 8.57
CA GLN A 184 1.93 -18.87 9.79
C GLN A 184 3.06 -19.89 10.02
N GLU A 185 3.66 -20.40 8.94
CA GLU A 185 4.79 -21.34 8.99
C GLU A 185 6.03 -20.66 9.60
N LEU A 186 6.31 -19.42 9.19
CA LEU A 186 7.39 -18.61 9.77
C LEU A 186 7.09 -18.20 11.21
N ARG A 187 5.87 -17.75 11.50
CA ARG A 187 5.49 -17.34 12.87
C ARG A 187 5.59 -18.50 13.85
N SER A 188 5.13 -19.69 13.47
CA SER A 188 5.22 -20.88 14.32
C SER A 188 6.66 -21.22 14.70
N ARG A 189 7.62 -21.00 13.79
CA ARG A 189 9.06 -21.21 14.06
C ARG A 189 9.69 -20.10 14.89
N PHE A 190 9.38 -18.85 14.58
CA PHE A 190 10.01 -17.70 15.23
C PHE A 190 9.46 -17.47 16.64
N TYR A 191 8.16 -17.65 16.83
CA TYR A 191 7.39 -17.18 17.96
C TYR A 191 6.67 -18.30 18.72
N GLU A 192 7.15 -19.54 18.58
CA GLU A 192 6.64 -20.70 19.32
C GLU A 192 6.45 -20.37 20.81
N HIS A 193 5.25 -20.67 21.33
CA HIS A 193 4.84 -20.39 22.71
C HIS A 193 4.79 -18.91 23.12
N THR A 194 4.64 -17.98 22.17
CA THR A 194 4.42 -16.56 22.47
C THR A 194 3.10 -16.05 21.92
N ALA A 195 2.60 -14.95 22.48
CA ALA A 195 1.39 -14.28 21.98
C ALA A 195 1.50 -13.79 20.52
N GLN A 196 2.72 -13.68 19.97
CA GLN A 196 2.98 -13.24 18.59
C GLN A 196 2.78 -14.37 17.56
N GLN A 197 2.55 -15.60 18.02
CA GLN A 197 2.25 -16.74 17.15
C GLN A 197 0.89 -16.58 16.44
N ALA A 198 -0.12 -16.08 17.16
CA ALA A 198 -1.45 -15.80 16.63
C ALA A 198 -1.57 -14.32 16.24
N TYR A 199 -2.22 -14.06 15.11
CA TYR A 199 -2.49 -12.71 14.63
C TYR A 199 -3.99 -12.45 14.69
N ASP A 200 -4.39 -11.41 15.45
CA ASP A 200 -5.79 -11.00 15.61
C ASP A 200 -6.02 -9.62 14.98
N ASN A 201 -7.03 -9.55 14.11
CA ASN A 201 -7.42 -8.37 13.35
C ASN A 201 -8.65 -7.65 13.88
N ILE A 202 -9.32 -8.18 14.91
CA ILE A 202 -10.62 -7.69 15.39
C ILE A 202 -10.58 -6.17 15.59
N ARG A 203 -9.58 -5.66 16.31
CA ARG A 203 -9.43 -4.22 16.57
C ARG A 203 -9.28 -3.39 15.30
N THR A 204 -8.55 -3.89 14.30
CA THR A 204 -8.34 -3.16 13.04
C THR A 204 -9.61 -3.10 12.21
N ILE A 205 -10.37 -4.20 12.17
CA ILE A 205 -11.66 -4.30 11.48
C ILE A 205 -12.71 -3.43 12.16
N GLU A 206 -12.76 -3.44 13.49
CA GLU A 206 -13.64 -2.58 14.29
C GLU A 206 -13.31 -1.10 14.06
N HIS A 207 -12.03 -0.71 14.09
CA HIS A 207 -11.62 0.66 13.76
C HIS A 207 -11.99 1.05 12.34
N PHE A 208 -11.78 0.18 11.35
CA PHE A 208 -12.18 0.44 9.97
C PHE A 208 -13.69 0.68 9.87
N SER A 209 -14.47 -0.22 10.46
CA SER A 209 -15.94 -0.16 10.51
C SER A 209 -16.47 1.02 11.32
N TYR A 210 -15.70 1.53 12.27
CA TYR A 210 -16.03 2.75 13.01
C TYR A 210 -15.95 3.99 12.09
N HIS A 211 -14.90 4.10 11.27
CA HIS A 211 -14.66 5.26 10.41
C HIS A 211 -15.39 5.20 9.05
N TYR A 212 -15.65 4.01 8.50
CA TYR A 212 -16.19 3.81 7.15
C TYR A 212 -17.42 2.91 7.17
N HIS A 213 -18.30 3.09 6.18
CA HIS A 213 -19.34 2.11 5.91
C HIS A 213 -18.68 0.95 5.17
N MET A 214 -18.49 -0.19 5.83
CA MET A 214 -17.91 -1.38 5.21
C MET A 214 -18.91 -1.96 4.23
N ILE A 215 -18.57 -1.88 2.94
CA ILE A 215 -19.44 -2.32 1.84
C ILE A 215 -19.16 -3.76 1.41
N HIS A 216 -17.93 -4.23 1.64
CA HIS A 216 -17.53 -5.59 1.36
C HIS A 216 -16.31 -5.96 2.20
N GLU A 217 -16.18 -7.26 2.49
CA GLU A 217 -14.97 -7.85 3.02
C GLU A 217 -14.73 -9.20 2.35
N GLU A 218 -13.46 -9.53 2.11
CA GLU A 218 -13.08 -10.84 1.59
C GLU A 218 -11.74 -11.30 2.16
N LYS A 219 -11.55 -12.62 2.15
CA LYS A 219 -10.28 -13.24 2.52
C LYS A 219 -9.66 -13.89 1.30
N VAL A 220 -8.39 -13.57 1.07
CA VAL A 220 -7.58 -14.16 0.01
C VAL A 220 -6.50 -15.00 0.68
N SER A 221 -6.56 -16.32 0.47
CA SER A 221 -5.60 -17.27 1.06
C SER A 221 -5.05 -18.19 0.00
N TYR A 222 -3.72 -18.30 -0.07
CA TYR A 222 -3.04 -19.17 -1.00
C TYR A 222 -1.68 -19.58 -0.45
N THR A 223 -1.25 -20.79 -0.79
CA THR A 223 0.03 -21.35 -0.38
C THR A 223 0.92 -21.49 -1.61
N LEU A 224 2.15 -20.98 -1.53
CA LEU A 224 3.14 -21.06 -2.59
C LEU A 224 4.29 -21.98 -2.18
N GLN A 225 4.80 -22.71 -3.16
CA GLN A 225 6.13 -23.29 -3.06
C GLN A 225 7.16 -22.23 -3.46
N LEU A 226 8.02 -21.84 -2.53
CA LEU A 226 9.08 -20.86 -2.73
C LEU A 226 10.42 -21.56 -2.80
N ASN A 227 11.24 -21.18 -3.77
CA ASN A 227 12.63 -21.64 -3.82
C ASN A 227 13.47 -20.92 -2.75
N THR A 228 14.72 -21.35 -2.55
CA THR A 228 15.61 -20.79 -1.51
C THR A 228 15.84 -19.28 -1.65
N GLU A 229 15.94 -18.77 -2.88
CA GLU A 229 16.16 -17.33 -3.12
C GLU A 229 14.90 -16.52 -2.80
N GLU A 230 13.73 -17.00 -3.24
CA GLU A 230 12.44 -16.40 -2.92
C GLU A 230 12.15 -16.40 -1.42
N MET A 231 12.50 -17.49 -0.73
CA MET A 231 12.43 -17.57 0.73
C MET A 231 13.35 -16.57 1.42
N ALA A 232 14.57 -16.39 0.92
CA ALA A 232 15.47 -15.36 1.44
C ALA A 232 14.87 -13.97 1.26
N HIS A 233 14.31 -13.67 0.08
CA HIS A 233 13.60 -12.42 -0.15
C HIS A 233 12.42 -12.22 0.81
N LEU A 234 11.64 -13.28 1.08
CA LEU A 234 10.49 -13.23 1.97
C LEU A 234 10.92 -12.89 3.40
N VAL A 235 11.93 -13.60 3.91
CA VAL A 235 12.53 -13.40 5.22
C VAL A 235 13.08 -11.98 5.37
N HIS A 236 13.68 -11.42 4.32
CA HIS A 236 14.20 -10.04 4.34
C HIS A 236 13.12 -8.96 4.21
N MET A 237 12.02 -9.21 3.49
CA MET A 237 10.98 -8.19 3.29
C MET A 237 10.02 -8.04 4.47
N THR A 238 9.95 -9.05 5.36
CA THR A 238 8.96 -9.11 6.44
C THR A 238 9.50 -8.56 7.77
N PRO A 239 8.73 -7.70 8.48
CA PRO A 239 9.07 -7.29 9.85
C PRO A 239 9.11 -8.44 10.86
N LEU A 240 8.55 -9.61 10.54
CA LEU A 240 8.53 -10.79 11.41
C LEU A 240 9.94 -11.31 11.78
N THR A 241 10.97 -10.89 11.05
CA THR A 241 12.35 -11.32 11.32
C THR A 241 13.12 -10.36 12.22
N TRP A 242 12.52 -9.23 12.60
CA TRP A 242 13.18 -8.25 13.46
C TRP A 242 13.44 -8.81 14.86
N GLY A 243 14.71 -8.86 15.23
CA GLY A 243 15.14 -9.39 16.53
C GLY A 243 15.16 -10.92 16.61
N ILE A 244 14.93 -11.62 15.50
CA ILE A 244 15.04 -13.08 15.43
C ILE A 244 16.52 -13.50 15.34
N ALA A 245 16.89 -14.54 16.08
CA ALA A 245 18.25 -15.07 16.10
C ALA A 245 18.65 -15.67 14.74
N GLU A 246 19.92 -15.52 14.35
CA GLU A 246 20.43 -15.91 13.03
C GLU A 246 20.21 -17.40 12.70
N HIS A 247 20.33 -18.31 13.68
CA HIS A 247 20.08 -19.74 13.46
C HIS A 247 18.63 -20.02 13.07
N LYS A 248 17.65 -19.33 13.68
CA LYS A 248 16.23 -19.45 13.31
C LYS A 248 15.97 -18.90 11.90
N LEU A 249 16.65 -17.82 11.51
CA LEU A 249 16.57 -17.29 10.14
C LEU A 249 17.10 -18.30 9.12
N LYS A 250 18.25 -18.95 9.39
CA LYS A 250 18.80 -20.01 8.53
C LYS A 250 17.88 -21.22 8.41
N GLU A 251 17.18 -21.57 9.48
CA GLU A 251 16.17 -22.64 9.44
C GLU A 251 14.94 -22.26 8.65
N ALA A 252 14.48 -21.00 8.74
CA ALA A 252 13.36 -20.51 7.94
C ALA A 252 13.63 -20.58 6.43
N LEU A 253 14.89 -20.47 5.99
CA LEU A 253 15.25 -20.65 4.57
C LEU A 253 15.04 -22.08 4.05
N LYS A 254 14.86 -23.06 4.95
CA LYS A 254 14.54 -24.45 4.59
C LYS A 254 13.05 -24.67 4.38
N GLU A 255 12.21 -23.74 4.82
CA GLU A 255 10.77 -23.80 4.55
C GLU A 255 10.55 -23.57 3.06
N GLN A 256 9.65 -24.34 2.46
CA GLN A 256 9.36 -24.22 1.03
C GLN A 256 7.90 -23.88 0.80
N SER A 257 7.02 -24.26 1.72
CA SER A 257 5.58 -24.01 1.61
C SER A 257 5.18 -22.85 2.50
N ILE A 258 4.82 -21.72 1.90
CA ILE A 258 4.41 -20.52 2.64
C ILE A 258 2.98 -20.13 2.31
N THR A 259 2.18 -19.91 3.35
CA THR A 259 0.83 -19.40 3.21
C THR A 259 0.81 -17.88 3.27
N PHE A 260 0.24 -17.27 2.25
CA PHE A 260 -0.15 -15.86 2.24
C PHE A 260 -1.65 -15.81 2.47
N GLU A 261 -2.06 -15.12 3.54
CA GLU A 261 -3.47 -14.84 3.80
C GLU A 261 -3.65 -13.34 4.03
N TYR A 262 -4.69 -12.78 3.43
CA TYR A 262 -5.04 -11.38 3.53
C TYR A 262 -6.52 -11.25 3.84
N HIS A 263 -6.87 -10.25 4.64
CA HIS A 263 -8.24 -9.78 4.79
C HIS A 263 -8.32 -8.41 4.12
N ILE A 264 -9.16 -8.30 3.11
CA ILE A 264 -9.39 -7.08 2.34
C ILE A 264 -10.72 -6.49 2.79
N LEU A 265 -10.69 -5.23 3.20
CA LEU A 265 -11.85 -4.47 3.64
C LEU A 265 -12.10 -3.34 2.66
N TYR A 266 -13.32 -3.24 2.16
CA TYR A 266 -13.76 -2.19 1.25
C TYR A 266 -14.75 -1.29 2.00
N GLY A 267 -14.56 0.02 1.91
CA GLY A 267 -15.41 0.97 2.60
C GLY A 267 -15.64 2.25 1.84
N THR A 268 -16.78 2.88 2.11
CA THR A 268 -17.12 4.23 1.64
C THR A 268 -17.21 5.18 2.83
N LYS A 269 -17.17 6.49 2.57
CA LYS A 269 -17.34 7.49 3.63
C LYS A 269 -18.67 7.26 4.36
N LYS A 270 -18.63 7.36 5.69
CA LYS A 270 -19.85 7.62 6.44
C LYS A 270 -20.23 9.09 6.25
N ASN A 271 -21.47 9.35 5.85
CA ASN A 271 -21.99 10.71 5.84
C ASN A 271 -22.04 11.21 7.28
N ASN A 272 -21.29 12.28 7.59
CA ASN A 272 -21.29 12.93 8.91
C ASN A 272 -22.63 13.64 9.25
N ASN A 273 -23.70 13.38 8.51
CA ASN A 273 -25.01 14.04 8.62
C ASN A 273 -26.02 13.26 9.48
N LEU A 274 -25.57 12.65 10.57
CA LEU A 274 -26.44 12.25 11.68
C LEU A 274 -25.90 12.85 12.98
N LYS A 275 -25.88 14.18 13.05
CA LYS A 275 -26.12 14.84 14.33
C LYS A 275 -27.63 14.76 14.56
N ILE A 276 -28.04 13.77 15.36
CA ILE A 276 -29.37 13.75 15.99
C ILE A 276 -29.41 14.93 16.98
#